data_AF-A0A927MKG7-F1
#
_entry.id   AF-A0A927MKG7-F1
#
_cell.length_a   1.000
_cell.length_b   1.000
_cell.length_c   1.000
_cell.angle_alpha   90.00
_cell.angle_beta   90.00
_cell.angle_gamma   90.00
#
_symmetry.space_group_name_H-M   'P 1'
#
loop_
_entity.id
_entity.type
_entity.pdbx_description
1 polymer ?
#
loop_
_entity_poly.entity_id
_entity_poly.type
_entity_poly.pdbx_seq_one_letter_code
_entity_poly.pdbx_strand_id
1 'polypeptide(L)'
;MNFKSASIQVVDRNGTIVIQDGILIESDKVCAIYDINEGFFKFECATRLELNTVLTAHHLRMKDLEEEERLCSECGVPMQEGFYFESDAKQYCSEKCLMQVITWEDYLSMHDNGNGDAYWTDWYDC
;
A
#
# COMPACT_ATOMS: atom_id res chain seq x y z
N MET A 1 7.02 15.60 20.21
CA MET A 1 6.57 16.01 18.87
C MET A 1 6.06 14.76 18.20
N ASN A 2 4.78 14.74 17.82
CA ASN A 2 4.20 13.61 17.08
C ASN A 2 4.28 13.96 15.60
N PHE A 3 5.12 13.23 14.87
CA PHE A 3 5.18 13.30 13.42
C PHE A 3 4.32 12.19 12.87
N LYS A 4 3.48 12.51 11.89
CA LYS A 4 2.79 11.53 11.06
C LYS A 4 3.52 11.47 9.72
N SER A 5 3.70 10.27 9.21
CA SER A 5 4.24 10.08 7.87
C SER A 5 3.35 9.14 7.07
N ALA A 6 3.26 9.36 5.77
CA ALA A 6 2.53 8.49 4.84
C ALA A 6 3.28 8.38 3.51
N SER A 7 3.29 7.19 2.92
CA SER A 7 3.78 6.94 1.57
C SER A 7 2.81 7.59 0.56
N ILE A 8 3.36 8.35 -0.39
CA ILE A 8 2.57 9.06 -1.39
C ILE A 8 3.28 9.04 -2.77
N GLN A 9 2.47 9.22 -3.81
CA GLN A 9 2.91 9.67 -5.12
C GLN A 9 2.50 11.11 -5.34
N VAL A 10 3.33 11.88 -6.04
CA VAL A 10 2.93 13.18 -6.58
C VAL A 10 2.81 13.07 -8.08
N VAL A 11 1.63 13.41 -8.60
CA VAL A 11 1.30 13.31 -10.03
C VAL A 11 0.87 14.66 -10.57
N ASP A 12 1.09 14.88 -11.86
CA ASP A 12 0.57 16.05 -12.58
C ASP A 12 -0.93 15.92 -12.93
N ARG A 13 -1.48 16.93 -13.61
CA ARG A 13 -2.88 16.94 -14.09
C ARG A 13 -3.20 15.82 -15.09
N ASN A 14 -2.21 15.31 -15.82
CA ASN A 14 -2.38 14.23 -16.79
C ASN A 14 -2.22 12.85 -16.13
N GLY A 15 -1.84 12.79 -14.85
CA GLY A 15 -1.55 11.56 -14.14
C GLY A 15 -0.10 11.09 -14.29
N THR A 16 0.78 11.89 -14.91
CA THR A 16 2.22 11.59 -14.98
C THR A 16 2.80 11.65 -13.58
N ILE A 17 3.56 10.63 -13.20
CA ILE A 17 4.26 10.59 -11.91
C ILE A 17 5.43 11.57 -11.95
N VAL A 18 5.45 12.49 -10.99
CA VAL A 18 6.51 13.48 -10.77
C VAL A 18 7.38 13.08 -9.58
N ILE A 19 6.76 12.50 -8.55
CA ILE A 19 7.46 11.87 -7.42
C ILE A 19 6.85 10.48 -7.24
N GLN A 20 7.66 9.44 -7.44
CA GLN A 20 7.24 8.05 -7.36
C GLN A 20 7.17 7.55 -5.90
N ASP A 21 8.24 7.80 -5.15
CA ASP A 21 8.40 7.28 -3.78
C ASP A 21 8.53 8.48 -2.82
N GLY A 22 7.40 9.15 -2.60
CA GLY A 22 7.32 10.33 -1.72
C GLY A 22 6.93 9.96 -0.30
N ILE A 23 7.51 10.61 0.69
CA ILE A 23 7.04 10.58 2.08
C ILE A 23 6.43 11.93 2.41
N LEU A 24 5.14 11.93 2.68
CA LEU A 24 4.46 13.06 3.29
C LEU A 24 4.77 13.07 4.79
N ILE A 25 5.31 14.16 5.30
CA ILE A 25 5.61 14.35 6.72
C ILE A 25 4.74 15.49 7.26
N GLU A 26 3.98 15.22 8.31
CA GLU A 26 3.05 16.17 8.93
C GLU A 26 3.27 16.28 10.45
N SER A 27 3.28 17.52 10.93
CA SER A 27 3.30 17.88 12.35
C SER A 27 2.48 19.15 12.61
N ASP A 28 2.52 19.65 13.84
CA ASP A 28 1.89 20.91 14.22
C ASP A 28 2.51 22.16 13.57
N LYS A 29 3.72 22.06 13.01
CA LYS A 29 4.49 23.21 12.49
C LYS A 29 5.02 23.04 11.08
N VAL A 30 5.02 21.82 10.55
CA VAL A 30 5.57 21.51 9.23
C VAL A 30 4.73 20.48 8.51
N CYS A 31 4.56 20.70 7.21
CA CYS A 31 4.03 19.76 6.26
C CYS A 31 4.96 19.75 5.03
N ALA A 32 5.60 18.61 4.77
CA ALA A 32 6.63 18.51 3.75
C ALA A 32 6.52 17.22 2.96
N ILE A 33 7.05 17.22 1.74
CA ILE A 33 7.19 16.04 0.89
C ILE A 33 8.67 15.78 0.69
N TYR A 34 9.12 14.64 1.18
CA TYR A 34 10.46 14.12 0.96
C TYR A 34 10.44 13.15 -0.23
N ASP A 35 11.35 13.34 -1.19
CA ASP A 35 11.52 12.44 -2.32
C ASP A 35 12.62 11.43 -1.97
N ILE A 36 12.27 10.15 -1.85
CA ILE A 36 13.23 9.10 -1.47
C ILE A 36 14.28 8.91 -2.57
N ASN A 37 13.88 8.98 -3.84
CA ASN A 37 14.75 8.70 -4.97
C ASN A 37 15.80 9.80 -5.15
N GLU A 38 15.40 11.05 -4.94
CA GLU A 38 16.33 12.17 -5.03
C GLU A 38 17.03 12.50 -3.70
N GLY A 39 16.49 12.04 -2.57
CA GLY A 39 17.10 12.17 -1.25
C GLY A 39 16.97 13.56 -0.61
N PHE A 40 15.95 14.34 -1.00
CA PHE A 40 15.72 15.68 -0.44
C PHE A 40 14.24 16.10 -0.42
N PHE A 41 13.94 17.17 0.31
CA PHE A 41 12.60 17.74 0.40
C PHE A 41 12.24 18.56 -0.84
N LYS A 42 11.19 18.15 -1.56
CA LYS A 42 10.68 18.85 -2.75
C LYS A 42 9.78 20.02 -2.39
N PHE A 43 9.00 19.85 -1.33
CA PHE A 43 8.05 20.86 -0.84
C PHE A 43 8.12 20.93 0.68
N GLU A 44 8.14 22.13 1.22
CA GLU A 44 8.12 22.40 2.66
C GLU A 44 7.18 23.58 2.92
N CYS A 45 6.17 23.36 3.77
CA CYS A 45 5.16 24.34 4.13
C CYS A 45 4.87 24.25 5.63
N ALA A 46 4.17 25.26 6.19
CA ALA A 46 3.80 25.22 7.60
C ALA A 46 2.58 24.32 7.85
N THR A 47 1.69 24.20 6.86
CA THR A 47 0.44 23.44 6.98
C THR A 47 0.12 22.61 5.73
N ARG A 48 -0.73 21.59 5.92
CA ARG A 48 -1.29 20.78 4.82
C ARG A 48 -2.06 21.60 3.79
N LEU A 49 -2.75 22.65 4.24
CA LEU A 49 -3.51 23.55 3.36
C LEU A 49 -2.58 24.34 2.44
N GLU A 50 -1.49 24.87 2.98
CA GLU A 50 -0.47 25.56 2.19
C GLU A 50 0.18 24.62 1.17
N LEU A 51 0.58 23.42 1.61
CA LEU A 51 1.17 22.41 0.72
C LEU A 51 0.24 22.08 -0.44
N ASN A 52 -1.05 21.82 -0.17
CA ASN A 52 -2.04 21.55 -1.22
C ASN A 52 -2.21 22.72 -2.18
N THR A 53 -2.16 23.95 -1.67
CA THR A 53 -2.24 25.16 -2.48
C THR A 53 -1.04 25.28 -3.43
N VAL A 54 0.17 25.04 -2.91
CA VAL A 54 1.41 25.03 -3.69
C VAL A 54 1.35 23.95 -4.78
N LEU A 55 0.99 22.73 -4.43
CA LEU A 55 0.86 21.64 -5.40
C LEU A 55 -0.15 21.99 -6.51
N THR A 56 -1.32 22.51 -6.13
CA THR A 56 -2.36 22.92 -7.09
C THR A 56 -1.86 24.02 -8.04
N ALA A 57 -1.11 25.00 -7.51
CA ALA A 57 -0.49 26.05 -8.32
C ALA A 57 0.51 25.49 -9.33
N HIS A 58 1.24 24.44 -8.96
CA HIS A 58 2.14 23.68 -9.84
C HIS A 58 1.44 22.61 -10.69
N HIS A 59 0.10 22.52 -10.65
CA HIS A 59 -0.67 21.52 -11.37
C HIS A 59 -0.36 20.08 -10.95
N LEU A 60 0.01 19.92 -9.68
CA LEU A 60 0.31 18.67 -9.03
C LEU A 60 -0.79 18.30 -8.03
N ARG A 61 -0.91 17.01 -7.74
CA ARG A 61 -1.71 16.48 -6.64
C ARG A 61 -1.00 15.30 -6.00
N MET A 62 -1.29 15.06 -4.74
CA MET A 62 -0.85 13.84 -4.06
C MET A 62 -1.86 12.73 -4.31
N LYS A 63 -1.33 11.52 -4.43
CA LYS A 63 -2.07 10.28 -4.39
C LYS A 63 -1.49 9.49 -3.23
N ASP A 64 -2.32 9.17 -2.25
CA ASP A 64 -1.90 8.31 -1.16
C ASP A 64 -1.56 6.95 -1.76
N LEU A 65 -0.35 6.46 -1.44
CA LEU A 65 -0.04 5.06 -1.62
C LEU A 65 -0.64 4.39 -0.40
N GLU A 66 -1.91 4.00 -0.51
CA GLU A 66 -2.39 2.90 0.30
C GLU A 66 -1.50 1.72 -0.11
N GLU A 67 -0.40 1.52 0.62
CA GLU A 67 0.15 0.19 0.77
C GLU A 67 -1.03 -0.61 1.32
N GLU A 68 -1.75 -1.31 0.44
CA GLU A 68 -2.55 -2.45 0.86
C GLU A 68 -1.54 -3.44 1.45
N GLU A 69 -1.08 -3.18 2.67
CA GLU A 69 -0.30 -4.12 3.44
C GLU A 69 -1.21 -5.34 3.53
N ARG A 70 -0.92 -6.34 2.69
CA ARG A 70 -1.69 -7.57 2.70
C ARG A 70 -1.32 -8.28 3.98
N LEU A 71 -2.16 -8.15 4.99
CA LEU A 71 -1.98 -8.82 6.26
C LEU A 71 -2.61 -10.21 6.19
N CYS A 72 -1.91 -11.20 6.71
CA CYS A 72 -2.48 -12.52 6.93
C CYS A 72 -3.72 -12.42 7.82
N SER A 73 -4.84 -12.98 7.38
CA SER A 73 -6.11 -12.97 8.12
C SER A 73 -6.03 -13.75 9.45
N GLU A 74 -5.05 -14.64 9.61
CA GLU A 74 -4.84 -15.40 10.84
C GLU A 74 -3.81 -14.73 11.78
N CYS A 75 -2.60 -14.46 11.29
CA CYS A 75 -1.52 -13.97 12.16
C CYS A 75 -1.31 -12.44 12.12
N GLY A 76 -1.97 -11.73 11.21
CA GLY A 76 -1.85 -10.27 11.07
C GLY A 76 -0.49 -9.77 10.58
N VAL A 77 0.40 -10.67 10.15
CA VAL A 77 1.72 -10.31 9.63
C VAL A 77 1.61 -9.86 8.17
N PRO A 78 2.29 -8.76 7.77
CA PRO A 78 2.36 -8.34 6.37
C PRO A 78 3.02 -9.41 5.51
N MET A 79 2.43 -9.68 4.34
CA MET A 79 2.89 -10.70 3.41
C MET A 79 2.91 -10.18 1.98
N GLN A 80 3.88 -10.68 1.22
CA GLN A 80 4.10 -10.35 -0.19
C GLN A 80 3.70 -11.51 -1.12
N GLU A 81 3.39 -12.67 -0.53
CA GLU A 81 2.88 -13.87 -1.19
C GLU A 81 2.03 -14.64 -0.20
N GLY A 82 1.11 -15.46 -0.71
CA GLY A 82 0.24 -16.26 0.16
C GLY A 82 -0.91 -16.93 -0.57
N PHE A 83 -1.71 -17.64 0.23
CA PHE A 83 -2.98 -18.20 -0.20
C PHE A 83 -4.05 -17.11 -0.18
N TYR A 84 -4.77 -16.91 -1.28
CA TYR A 84 -5.86 -15.95 -1.41
C TYR A 84 -7.17 -16.66 -1.74
N PHE A 85 -8.27 -16.18 -1.14
CA PHE A 85 -9.62 -16.69 -1.34
C PHE A 85 -10.51 -15.58 -1.89
N GLU A 86 -11.00 -15.75 -3.12
CA GLU A 86 -11.87 -14.75 -3.78
C GLU A 86 -13.24 -14.65 -3.14
N SER A 87 -13.75 -15.77 -2.61
CA SER A 87 -15.11 -15.85 -2.06
C SER A 87 -15.33 -14.96 -0.83
N ASP A 88 -14.30 -14.77 0.00
CA ASP A 88 -14.37 -13.99 1.23
C ASP A 88 -13.23 -12.97 1.41
N ALA A 89 -12.44 -12.75 0.36
CA ALA A 89 -11.28 -11.85 0.32
C ALA A 89 -10.28 -12.11 1.46
N LYS A 90 -10.20 -13.35 1.96
CA LYS A 90 -9.22 -13.74 2.99
C LYS A 90 -7.91 -14.18 2.37
N GLN A 91 -6.86 -14.02 3.16
CA GLN A 91 -5.51 -14.28 2.71
C GLN A 91 -4.63 -14.80 3.84
N TYR A 92 -3.76 -15.77 3.54
CA TYR A 92 -2.94 -16.46 4.54
C TYR A 92 -1.50 -16.58 4.08
N CYS A 93 -0.55 -16.21 4.95
CA CYS A 93 0.87 -16.16 4.61
C CYS A 93 1.54 -17.54 4.51
N SER A 94 0.91 -18.59 5.03
CA SER A 94 1.50 -19.93 5.04
C SER A 94 0.44 -21.01 5.18
N GLU A 95 0.79 -22.23 4.77
CA GLU A 95 -0.06 -23.41 4.93
C GLU A 95 -0.44 -23.62 6.40
N LYS A 96 0.46 -23.32 7.33
CA LYS A 96 0.17 -23.41 8.77
C LYS A 96 -0.95 -22.46 9.20
N CYS A 97 -0.96 -21.23 8.69
CA CYS A 97 -2.02 -20.25 8.99
C CYS A 97 -3.33 -20.67 8.32
N LEU A 98 -3.25 -21.19 7.10
CA LEU A 98 -4.41 -21.70 6.38
C LEU A 98 -5.05 -22.90 7.10
N MET A 99 -4.23 -23.86 7.53
CA MET A 99 -4.64 -25.11 8.16
C MET A 99 -5.29 -24.93 9.54
N GLN A 100 -5.21 -23.73 10.13
CA GLN A 100 -5.95 -23.39 11.34
C GLN A 100 -7.44 -23.12 11.06
N VAL A 101 -7.78 -22.78 9.83
CA VAL A 101 -9.13 -22.36 9.43
C VAL A 101 -9.81 -23.39 8.54
N ILE A 102 -9.07 -24.03 7.63
CA ILE A 102 -9.57 -25.08 6.73
C ILE A 102 -8.60 -26.25 6.65
N THR A 103 -9.04 -27.44 6.24
CA THR A 103 -8.08 -28.53 5.99
C THR A 103 -7.41 -28.40 4.61
N TRP A 104 -6.27 -29.06 4.43
CA TRP A 104 -5.59 -29.08 3.12
C TRP A 104 -6.44 -29.74 2.03
N GLU A 105 -7.25 -30.74 2.38
CA GLU A 105 -8.19 -31.38 1.45
C GLU A 105 -9.31 -30.43 1.02
N ASP A 106 -9.83 -29.63 1.96
CA ASP A 106 -10.83 -28.59 1.66
C ASP A 106 -10.23 -27.53 0.74
N TYR A 107 -9.00 -27.09 1.00
CA TYR A 107 -8.28 -26.17 0.11
C TYR A 107 -8.15 -26.73 -1.31
N LEU A 108 -7.70 -27.98 -1.45
CA LEU A 108 -7.55 -28.63 -2.76
C LEU A 108 -8.89 -28.76 -3.50
N SER A 109 -10.00 -28.94 -2.76
CA SER A 109 -11.34 -28.97 -3.34
C SER A 109 -11.79 -27.60 -3.87
N MET A 110 -11.38 -26.52 -3.19
CA MET A 110 -11.64 -25.13 -3.59
C MET A 110 -10.67 -24.62 -4.64
N HIS A 111 -9.48 -25.21 -4.76
CA HIS A 111 -8.42 -24.80 -5.68
C HIS A 111 -8.66 -25.26 -7.14
N ASP A 112 -9.79 -25.90 -7.44
CA ASP A 112 -10.23 -26.52 -8.72
C ASP A 112 -9.31 -26.31 -9.94
N ASN A 113 -8.13 -26.93 -9.90
CA ASN A 113 -7.10 -26.87 -10.94
C ASN A 113 -6.79 -25.46 -11.51
N GLY A 114 -6.88 -24.41 -10.67
CA GLY A 114 -6.65 -23.00 -11.05
C GLY A 114 -7.89 -22.24 -11.54
N ASN A 115 -9.09 -22.83 -11.43
CA ASN A 115 -10.37 -22.22 -11.79
C ASN A 115 -11.36 -22.19 -10.62
N GLY A 116 -10.87 -22.40 -9.40
CA GLY A 116 -11.65 -22.36 -8.17
C GLY A 116 -11.37 -21.11 -7.32
N ASP A 117 -12.14 -20.95 -6.24
CA ASP A 117 -12.18 -19.73 -5.42
C ASP A 117 -10.93 -19.49 -4.57
N ALA A 118 -9.93 -20.38 -4.63
CA ALA A 118 -8.70 -20.30 -3.83
C ALA A 118 -7.46 -20.53 -4.69
N TYR A 119 -6.44 -19.69 -4.54
CA TYR A 119 -5.15 -19.84 -5.24
C TYR A 119 -3.98 -19.30 -4.42
N TRP A 120 -2.78 -19.80 -4.71
CA TRP A 120 -1.55 -19.16 -4.26
C TRP A 120 -1.17 -18.05 -5.23
N THR A 121 -0.83 -16.88 -4.71
CA THR A 121 -0.35 -15.76 -5.52
C THR A 121 0.84 -15.10 -4.84
N ASP A 122 1.77 -14.62 -5.66
CA ASP A 122 2.73 -13.60 -5.27
C ASP A 122 2.18 -12.24 -5.69
N TRP A 123 2.51 -11.22 -4.91
CA TRP A 123 2.19 -9.83 -5.20
C TRP A 123 3.46 -9.00 -5.28
N TYR A 124 4.56 -9.64 -5.65
CA TYR A 124 5.78 -8.95 -6.02
C TYR A 124 5.47 -8.09 -7.25
N ASP A 125 5.30 -6.78 -7.03
CA ASP A 125 5.24 -5.81 -8.13
C ASP A 125 6.58 -5.88 -8.88
N CYS A 126 6.52 -6.26 -10.16
CA CYS A 126 7.65 -6.16 -11.10
C CYS A 126 7.88 -4.72 -11.55
#